data_AF-A0A6M4GFL0-F1
#
_entry.id   AF-A0A6M4GFL0-F1
#
_cell.length_a   1.000
_cell.length_b   1.000
_cell.length_c   1.000
_cell.angle_alpha   90.00
_cell.angle_beta   90.00
_cell.angle_gamma   90.00
#
_symmetry.space_group_name_H-M   'P 1'
#
loop_
_entity.id
_entity.type
_entity.pdbx_description
1 polymer ?
#
loop_
_entity_poly.entity_id
_entity_poly.type
_entity_poly.pdbx_seq_one_letter_code
_entity_poly.pdbx_strand_id
1 'polypeptide(L)'
;MDGTQCDKVSVFVCGAQKSGTTSLYAHFLEHPELQSPDRKEIHFFDDEATNWAEPDYERLHDHFAGPANGRLRYDITPIYQFWPDALDRIAAYNPDAKLIFLFRDPFERALSHWAMEFARNDEHLDFRQAIRDGRERLRDLPRNAPAWRVFSYLERGLYGQQVTAALRLFSRQQLLFLRAEDLRDDHAATLEHIRLFLGISPFPDTGPKREHGRYATPGAKGADAEDLEHVANFVAADMECFKQLSGLDISKWPTQSSTISKPVVNMIRQKDKRPNILMIVADDLNSWIGALGRHPDVRTPAIDKLAGQGTLFTKAYCAAPYCNASRMATFTACLPSTTGIYHNENFWERAQRPQTAIELLKAAGYHTFGAGKVFHGMFDYATAGRDILKRAAWNGVEERDHLWDQFTSCVAEPLPTERPLNKLHDFSKFDEVPPFYHHFDWGPLADDQEALMPDEKVCQSVSDFLLSAPDKPFFCAAGIYKPHLPWHLPRRFFDMYDKERIALPLVKDGDLDDVPDQARAWALSPRDHELVTSNGVWRDAVQGYLAAISYCDWIVGRIVQTLERSEHADNTIIALWGDKGFHLGEKLHWRKFVLWEEATHVPMLIVPPKGHIAHPIAMNPLP
;
A
#
# COMPACT_ATOMS: atom_id res chain seq x y z
N MET A 1 -36.56 -2.14 -50.79
CA MET A 1 -36.87 -0.96 -49.98
C MET A 1 -35.60 -0.13 -49.93
N ASP A 2 -35.76 1.17 -50.16
CA ASP A 2 -34.78 2.25 -50.35
C ASP A 2 -33.40 2.05 -49.68
N GLY A 3 -32.35 2.18 -50.50
CA GLY A 3 -30.94 1.99 -50.14
C GLY A 3 -30.18 3.28 -49.83
N THR A 4 -30.84 4.29 -49.26
CA THR A 4 -30.21 5.55 -48.85
C THR A 4 -30.72 6.02 -47.50
N GLN A 5 -30.50 5.22 -46.45
CA GLN A 5 -30.48 5.76 -45.09
C GLN A 5 -29.01 5.86 -44.70
N CYS A 6 -28.47 7.08 -44.78
CA CYS A 6 -27.14 7.35 -44.27
C CYS A 6 -27.14 6.97 -42.78
N ASP A 7 -26.34 5.95 -42.42
CA ASP A 7 -26.28 5.42 -41.06
C ASP A 7 -25.79 6.52 -40.12
N LYS A 8 -26.70 7.23 -39.46
CA LYS A 8 -26.33 8.33 -38.56
C LYS A 8 -25.48 7.80 -37.40
N VAL A 9 -24.64 8.66 -36.85
CA VAL A 9 -24.02 8.42 -35.54
C VAL A 9 -25.16 8.35 -34.52
N SER A 10 -25.23 7.24 -33.80
CA SER A 10 -26.38 6.85 -32.97
C SER A 10 -26.05 6.80 -31.49
N VAL A 11 -24.77 6.72 -31.14
CA VAL A 11 -24.29 6.71 -29.76
C VAL A 11 -23.28 7.83 -29.56
N PHE A 12 -23.48 8.65 -28.53
CA PHE A 12 -22.56 9.72 -28.17
C PHE A 12 -22.10 9.55 -26.74
N VAL A 13 -20.79 9.60 -26.51
CA VAL A 13 -20.22 9.60 -25.16
C VAL A 13 -19.81 11.02 -24.80
N CYS A 14 -20.75 11.73 -24.18
CA CYS A 14 -20.65 13.12 -23.73
C CYS A 14 -20.18 13.16 -22.27
N GLY A 15 -19.04 12.55 -21.94
CA GLY A 15 -18.54 12.54 -20.56
C GLY A 15 -17.84 13.83 -20.14
N ALA A 16 -17.76 14.13 -18.85
CA ALA A 16 -16.95 15.25 -18.39
C ALA A 16 -15.47 14.98 -18.75
N GLN A 17 -14.77 15.96 -19.33
CA GLN A 17 -13.35 15.81 -19.71
C GLN A 17 -12.54 15.27 -18.52
N LYS A 18 -11.69 14.26 -18.75
CA LYS A 18 -10.91 13.53 -17.72
C LYS A 18 -11.71 12.60 -16.80
N SER A 19 -12.85 12.10 -17.27
CA SER A 19 -13.70 11.09 -16.59
C SER A 19 -13.62 9.68 -17.18
N GLY A 20 -12.47 9.30 -17.77
CA GLY A 20 -12.23 7.91 -18.22
C GLY A 20 -12.76 7.54 -19.62
N THR A 21 -13.12 8.51 -20.46
CA THR A 21 -13.67 8.26 -21.81
C THR A 21 -12.74 7.49 -22.74
N THR A 22 -11.42 7.52 -22.54
CA THR A 22 -10.51 6.70 -23.35
C THR A 22 -10.54 5.21 -22.99
N SER A 23 -10.70 4.86 -21.71
CA SER A 23 -10.92 3.47 -21.32
C SER A 23 -12.20 2.92 -21.94
N LEU A 24 -13.27 3.72 -21.96
CA LEU A 24 -14.51 3.34 -22.61
C LEU A 24 -14.34 3.19 -24.14
N TYR A 25 -13.60 4.10 -24.78
CA TYR A 25 -13.26 3.99 -26.20
C TYR A 25 -12.56 2.67 -26.55
N ALA A 26 -11.62 2.22 -25.71
CA ALA A 26 -10.92 0.95 -25.92
C ALA A 26 -11.86 -0.27 -25.92
N HIS A 27 -12.89 -0.26 -25.07
CA HIS A 27 -13.92 -1.31 -25.08
C HIS A 27 -14.84 -1.22 -26.30
N PHE A 28 -15.17 0.01 -26.75
CA PHE A 28 -16.02 0.21 -27.93
C PHE A 28 -15.35 -0.26 -29.21
N LEU A 29 -14.02 -0.09 -29.33
CA LEU A 29 -13.23 -0.55 -30.48
C LEU A 29 -13.29 -2.08 -30.70
N GLU A 30 -13.51 -2.85 -29.64
CA GLU A 30 -13.50 -4.31 -29.70
C GLU A 30 -14.90 -4.91 -29.90
N HIS A 31 -15.95 -4.09 -29.84
CA HIS A 31 -17.33 -4.58 -29.89
C HIS A 31 -17.81 -4.76 -31.35
N PRO A 32 -18.24 -5.96 -31.76
CA PRO A 32 -18.56 -6.26 -33.17
C PRO A 32 -19.79 -5.48 -33.69
N GLU A 33 -20.73 -5.14 -32.81
CA GLU A 33 -21.92 -4.33 -33.16
C GLU A 33 -21.71 -2.82 -33.09
N LEU A 34 -20.48 -2.35 -32.79
CA LEU A 34 -20.13 -0.94 -32.80
C LEU A 34 -19.23 -0.63 -34.00
N GLN A 35 -19.47 0.50 -34.66
CA GLN A 35 -18.59 0.98 -35.73
C GLN A 35 -17.80 2.19 -35.23
N SER A 36 -16.47 2.02 -35.17
CA SER A 36 -15.56 3.06 -34.74
C SER A 36 -15.32 4.12 -35.83
N PRO A 37 -15.12 5.39 -35.42
CA PRO A 37 -14.53 6.38 -36.30
C PRO A 37 -13.03 6.10 -36.54
N ASP A 38 -12.43 6.75 -37.52
CA ASP A 38 -11.00 6.69 -37.85
C ASP A 38 -10.10 7.35 -36.78
N ARG A 39 -10.68 8.20 -35.94
CA ARG A 39 -10.02 8.86 -34.81
C ARG A 39 -10.95 9.02 -33.61
N LYS A 40 -10.37 9.01 -32.41
CA LYS A 40 -11.08 9.37 -31.18
C LYS A 40 -11.31 10.89 -31.15
N GLU A 41 -12.43 11.32 -30.56
CA GLU A 41 -12.83 12.72 -30.39
C GLU A 41 -12.94 13.46 -31.74
N ILE A 42 -14.06 13.24 -32.46
CA ILE A 42 -14.25 13.78 -33.81
C ILE A 42 -14.32 15.31 -33.81
N HIS A 43 -14.91 15.86 -32.75
CA HIS A 43 -15.10 17.30 -32.54
C HIS A 43 -15.99 18.00 -33.58
N PHE A 44 -16.96 17.28 -34.15
CA PHE A 44 -17.90 17.84 -35.13
C PHE A 44 -18.89 18.83 -34.49
N PHE A 45 -19.62 18.42 -33.46
CA PHE A 45 -20.71 19.22 -32.87
C PHE A 45 -20.25 20.43 -32.03
N ASP A 46 -18.95 20.56 -31.77
CA ASP A 46 -18.31 21.68 -31.08
C ASP A 46 -17.40 22.53 -31.99
N ASP A 47 -17.42 22.27 -33.31
CA ASP A 47 -16.68 23.05 -34.30
C ASP A 47 -17.46 24.31 -34.70
N GLU A 48 -17.03 25.46 -34.19
CA GLU A 48 -17.60 26.77 -34.50
C GLU A 48 -17.23 27.28 -35.90
N ALA A 49 -16.32 26.61 -36.63
CA ALA A 49 -16.05 26.91 -38.04
C ALA A 49 -17.11 26.31 -38.98
N THR A 50 -17.97 25.41 -38.48
CA THR A 50 -19.05 24.80 -39.27
C THR A 50 -20.22 25.76 -39.43
N ASN A 51 -20.77 25.85 -40.64
CA ASN A 51 -22.00 26.60 -40.89
C ASN A 51 -23.22 25.85 -40.33
N TRP A 52 -23.58 26.11 -39.08
CA TRP A 52 -24.68 25.43 -38.41
C TRP A 52 -26.08 25.76 -38.95
N ALA A 53 -26.22 26.76 -39.84
CA ALA A 53 -27.48 26.98 -40.57
C ALA A 53 -27.72 25.93 -41.67
N GLU A 54 -26.64 25.40 -42.25
CA GLU A 54 -26.64 24.37 -43.29
C GLU A 54 -25.46 23.40 -43.05
N PRO A 55 -25.54 22.54 -42.01
CA PRO A 55 -24.43 21.70 -41.61
C PRO A 55 -24.15 20.60 -42.64
N ASP A 56 -22.88 20.48 -43.03
CA ASP A 56 -22.39 19.40 -43.88
C ASP A 56 -22.05 18.15 -43.04
N TYR A 57 -23.01 17.23 -42.91
CA TYR A 57 -22.83 15.99 -42.17
C TYR A 57 -21.97 14.95 -42.88
N GLU A 58 -21.67 15.10 -44.18
CA GLU A 58 -20.74 14.18 -44.86
C GLU A 58 -19.36 14.26 -44.22
N ARG A 59 -18.91 15.45 -43.78
CA ARG A 59 -17.68 15.62 -42.98
C ARG A 59 -17.67 14.79 -41.69
N LEU A 60 -18.83 14.56 -41.07
CA LEU A 60 -18.95 13.67 -39.90
C LEU A 60 -18.90 12.20 -40.35
N HIS A 61 -19.55 11.87 -41.46
CA HIS A 61 -19.66 10.50 -41.95
C HIS A 61 -18.36 9.97 -42.57
N ASP A 62 -17.52 10.84 -43.13
CA ASP A 62 -16.19 10.53 -43.67
C ASP A 62 -15.25 9.90 -42.63
N HIS A 63 -15.51 10.12 -41.34
CA HIS A 63 -14.79 9.47 -40.26
C HIS A 63 -15.11 7.97 -40.12
N PHE A 64 -16.12 7.43 -40.81
CA PHE A 64 -16.52 6.02 -40.69
C PHE A 64 -16.25 5.24 -41.97
N ALA A 65 -15.56 4.11 -41.84
CA ALA A 65 -15.23 3.25 -42.98
C ALA A 65 -16.47 2.50 -43.49
N GLY A 66 -17.11 3.04 -44.54
CA GLY A 66 -18.22 2.41 -45.26
C GLY A 66 -19.54 2.37 -44.47
N PRO A 67 -20.60 1.74 -45.03
CA PRO A 67 -21.90 1.65 -44.38
C PRO A 67 -21.82 0.91 -43.04
N ALA A 68 -22.70 1.24 -42.10
CA ALA A 68 -22.67 0.66 -40.76
C ALA A 68 -23.08 -0.81 -40.76
N ASN A 69 -23.89 -1.25 -41.73
CA ASN A 69 -24.30 -2.64 -41.93
C ASN A 69 -24.91 -3.25 -40.65
N GLY A 70 -25.79 -2.50 -39.98
CA GLY A 70 -26.44 -2.91 -38.73
C GLY A 70 -25.66 -2.65 -37.44
N ARG A 71 -24.43 -2.09 -37.53
CA ARG A 71 -23.66 -1.65 -36.37
C ARG A 71 -24.07 -0.25 -35.92
N LEU A 72 -23.96 0.05 -34.64
CA LEU A 72 -24.15 1.40 -34.10
C LEU A 72 -22.87 2.22 -34.30
N ARG A 73 -22.94 3.29 -35.10
CA ARG A 73 -21.87 4.30 -35.17
C ARG A 73 -21.85 5.12 -33.90
N TYR A 74 -20.66 5.36 -33.36
CA TYR A 74 -20.48 6.12 -32.13
C TYR A 74 -19.47 7.27 -32.28
N ASP A 75 -19.65 8.31 -31.47
CA ASP A 75 -18.68 9.39 -31.27
C ASP A 75 -18.40 9.56 -29.77
N ILE A 76 -17.12 9.68 -29.42
CA ILE A 76 -16.67 9.90 -28.05
C ILE A 76 -15.93 11.23 -28.02
N THR A 77 -16.71 12.32 -27.90
CA THR A 77 -16.20 13.67 -27.68
C THR A 77 -16.73 14.20 -26.35
N PRO A 78 -15.91 14.17 -25.28
CA PRO A 78 -16.31 14.56 -23.93
C PRO A 78 -16.90 15.97 -23.84
N ILE A 79 -16.31 16.92 -24.56
CA ILE A 79 -16.66 18.34 -24.43
C ILE A 79 -18.09 18.66 -24.89
N TYR A 80 -18.77 17.79 -25.65
CA TYR A 80 -20.18 17.97 -26.03
C TYR A 80 -21.11 18.17 -24.84
N GLN A 81 -20.78 17.61 -23.68
CA GLN A 81 -21.54 17.81 -22.45
C GLN A 81 -21.61 19.30 -22.03
N PHE A 82 -20.54 20.03 -22.30
CA PHE A 82 -20.31 21.38 -21.79
C PHE A 82 -20.39 22.47 -22.86
N TRP A 83 -20.00 22.14 -24.10
CA TRP A 83 -19.87 23.13 -25.17
C TRP A 83 -21.24 23.70 -25.56
N PRO A 84 -21.36 25.02 -25.76
CA PRO A 84 -22.61 25.64 -26.16
C PRO A 84 -23.20 25.00 -27.42
N ASP A 85 -24.52 24.79 -27.42
CA ASP A 85 -25.32 24.25 -28.51
C ASP A 85 -24.92 22.85 -29.01
N ALA A 86 -23.89 22.21 -28.48
CA ALA A 86 -23.43 20.90 -28.96
C ALA A 86 -24.52 19.83 -28.82
N LEU A 87 -25.22 19.80 -27.67
CA LEU A 87 -26.34 18.87 -27.46
C LEU A 87 -27.53 19.18 -28.37
N ASP A 88 -27.84 20.47 -28.59
CA ASP A 88 -28.89 20.90 -29.52
C ASP A 88 -28.58 20.47 -30.95
N ARG A 89 -27.32 20.61 -31.38
CA ARG A 89 -26.84 20.19 -32.70
C ARG A 89 -26.88 18.67 -32.85
N ILE A 90 -26.56 17.90 -31.80
CA ILE A 90 -26.73 16.44 -31.78
C ILE A 90 -28.21 16.06 -31.89
N ALA A 91 -29.08 16.72 -31.14
CA ALA A 91 -30.54 16.46 -31.16
C ALA A 91 -31.16 16.78 -32.53
N ALA A 92 -30.73 17.87 -33.17
CA ALA A 92 -31.15 18.23 -34.52
C ALA A 92 -30.66 17.23 -35.57
N TYR A 93 -29.43 16.72 -35.41
CA TYR A 93 -28.86 15.72 -36.31
C TYR A 93 -29.53 14.34 -36.15
N ASN A 94 -29.63 13.85 -34.92
CA ASN A 94 -30.20 12.55 -34.60
C ASN A 94 -31.05 12.62 -33.31
N PRO A 95 -32.38 12.84 -33.43
CA PRO A 95 -33.26 12.94 -32.27
C PRO A 95 -33.40 11.63 -31.50
N ASP A 96 -33.09 10.48 -32.13
CA ASP A 96 -33.13 9.15 -31.53
C ASP A 96 -31.78 8.71 -30.94
N ALA A 97 -30.79 9.62 -30.89
CA ALA A 97 -29.47 9.32 -30.35
C ALA A 97 -29.53 8.84 -28.89
N LYS A 98 -28.64 7.92 -28.54
CA LYS A 98 -28.37 7.48 -27.17
C LYS A 98 -27.10 8.16 -26.66
N LEU A 99 -27.20 8.85 -25.53
CA LEU A 99 -26.08 9.60 -24.95
C LEU A 99 -25.64 8.95 -23.64
N ILE A 100 -24.33 8.75 -23.48
CA ILE A 100 -23.70 8.21 -22.28
C ILE A 100 -22.85 9.32 -21.66
N PHE A 101 -23.11 9.64 -20.40
CA PHE A 101 -22.35 10.62 -19.63
C PHE A 101 -21.54 9.91 -18.55
N LEU A 102 -20.27 10.26 -18.46
CA LEU A 102 -19.34 9.83 -17.42
C LEU A 102 -18.98 11.03 -16.55
N PHE A 103 -19.35 10.97 -15.28
CA PHE A 103 -19.09 12.02 -14.30
C PHE A 103 -17.99 11.61 -13.33
N ARG A 104 -17.24 12.59 -12.83
CA ARG A 104 -16.20 12.44 -11.81
C ARG A 104 -16.33 13.58 -10.81
N ASP A 105 -15.89 13.40 -9.58
CA ASP A 105 -15.80 14.50 -8.61
C ASP A 105 -15.27 15.81 -9.25
N PRO A 106 -15.98 16.94 -9.11
CA PRO A 106 -15.62 18.20 -9.77
C PRO A 106 -14.21 18.71 -9.44
N PHE A 107 -13.74 18.52 -8.22
CA PHE A 107 -12.39 18.92 -7.82
C PHE A 107 -11.35 18.06 -8.50
N GLU A 108 -11.50 16.73 -8.45
CA GLU A 108 -10.57 15.84 -9.12
C GLU A 108 -10.55 16.03 -10.63
N ARG A 109 -11.71 16.30 -11.24
CA ARG A 109 -11.81 16.62 -12.66
C ARG A 109 -11.09 17.93 -12.98
N ALA A 110 -11.33 18.98 -12.20
CA ALA A 110 -10.67 20.28 -12.38
C ALA A 110 -9.14 20.16 -12.29
N LEU A 111 -8.66 19.44 -11.28
CA LEU A 111 -7.23 19.18 -11.06
C LEU A 111 -6.62 18.38 -12.22
N SER A 112 -7.34 17.37 -12.72
CA SER A 112 -6.88 16.56 -13.85
C SER A 112 -6.86 17.33 -15.17
N HIS A 113 -7.80 18.26 -15.37
CA HIS A 113 -7.83 19.16 -16.52
C HIS A 113 -6.66 20.14 -16.46
N TRP A 114 -6.47 20.81 -15.32
CA TRP A 114 -5.34 21.72 -15.10
C TRP A 114 -3.97 21.03 -15.32
N ALA A 115 -3.78 19.83 -14.76
CA ALA A 115 -2.52 19.12 -14.90
C ALA A 115 -2.20 18.76 -16.37
N MET A 116 -3.22 18.51 -17.19
CA MET A 116 -3.10 18.28 -18.63
C MET A 116 -2.69 19.55 -19.37
N GLU A 117 -3.39 20.67 -19.14
CA GLU A 117 -3.09 21.92 -19.83
C GLU A 117 -1.74 22.50 -19.40
N PHE A 118 -1.34 22.32 -18.13
CA PHE A 118 -0.01 22.67 -17.66
C PHE A 118 1.07 21.81 -18.34
N ALA A 119 0.83 20.51 -18.50
CA ALA A 119 1.76 19.63 -19.21
C ALA A 119 1.85 19.91 -20.72
N ARG A 120 0.78 20.46 -21.32
CA ARG A 120 0.75 20.96 -22.70
C ARG A 120 1.39 22.34 -22.86
N ASN A 121 1.77 22.98 -21.75
CA ASN A 121 2.29 24.35 -21.72
C ASN A 121 1.26 25.39 -22.18
N ASP A 122 -0.04 25.08 -22.06
CA ASP A 122 -1.16 26.00 -22.30
C ASP A 122 -1.62 26.70 -21.00
N GLU A 123 -1.25 26.14 -19.84
CA GLU A 123 -1.43 26.74 -18.53
C GLU A 123 -0.08 27.01 -17.86
N HIS A 124 0.03 28.19 -17.26
CA HIS A 124 1.25 28.66 -16.58
C HIS A 124 1.00 29.01 -15.11
N LEU A 125 -0.26 29.17 -14.72
CA LEU A 125 -0.65 29.38 -13.33
C LEU A 125 -0.63 28.05 -12.58
N ASP A 126 -0.29 28.09 -11.29
CA ASP A 126 -0.53 26.95 -10.43
C ASP A 126 -2.04 26.67 -10.30
N PHE A 127 -2.39 25.48 -9.79
CA PHE A 127 -3.80 25.07 -9.71
C PHE A 127 -4.66 26.06 -8.91
N ARG A 128 -4.14 26.54 -7.79
CA ARG A 128 -4.80 27.48 -6.87
C ARG A 128 -5.12 28.81 -7.54
N GLN A 129 -4.15 29.36 -8.27
CA GLN A 129 -4.31 30.58 -9.04
C GLN A 129 -5.27 30.35 -10.21
N ALA A 130 -5.13 29.23 -10.93
CA ALA A 130 -5.92 28.90 -12.11
C ALA A 130 -7.44 28.83 -11.81
N ILE A 131 -7.83 28.24 -10.68
CA ILE A 131 -9.24 28.12 -10.28
C ILE A 131 -9.80 29.36 -9.58
N ARG A 132 -8.96 30.31 -9.18
CA ARG A 132 -9.38 31.57 -8.55
C ARG A 132 -9.23 32.71 -9.55
N ASP A 133 -8.16 33.48 -9.45
CA ASP A 133 -7.90 34.68 -10.27
C ASP A 133 -7.75 34.34 -11.76
N GLY A 134 -7.24 33.15 -12.08
CA GLY A 134 -7.11 32.66 -13.44
C GLY A 134 -8.45 32.55 -14.19
N ARG A 135 -9.60 32.54 -13.48
CA ARG A 135 -10.93 32.55 -14.09
C ARG A 135 -11.25 33.87 -14.79
N GLU A 136 -10.55 34.96 -14.47
CA GLU A 136 -10.73 36.24 -15.16
C GLU A 136 -10.43 36.15 -16.66
N ARG A 137 -9.63 35.16 -17.09
CA ARG A 137 -9.36 34.87 -18.51
C ARG A 137 -10.60 34.46 -19.30
N LEU A 138 -11.67 34.05 -18.62
CA LEU A 138 -12.96 33.71 -19.22
C LEU A 138 -14.00 34.83 -19.07
N ARG A 139 -13.70 35.85 -18.25
CA ARG A 139 -14.61 36.97 -18.01
C ARG A 139 -14.83 37.71 -19.33
N ASP A 140 -16.09 38.03 -19.61
CA ASP A 140 -16.54 38.75 -20.81
C ASP A 140 -16.29 38.06 -22.17
N LEU A 141 -15.76 36.83 -22.19
CA LEU A 141 -15.65 36.04 -23.41
C LEU A 141 -16.94 35.26 -23.69
N PRO A 142 -17.38 35.17 -24.97
CA PRO A 142 -18.50 34.31 -25.33
C PRO A 142 -18.15 32.85 -25.02
N ARG A 143 -19.14 32.06 -24.61
CA ARG A 143 -18.96 30.69 -24.10
C ARG A 143 -18.34 29.72 -25.11
N ASN A 144 -18.36 30.05 -26.40
CA ASN A 144 -17.75 29.28 -27.48
C ASN A 144 -16.33 29.78 -27.85
N ALA A 145 -15.77 30.77 -27.14
CA ALA A 145 -14.40 31.22 -27.41
C ALA A 145 -13.37 30.10 -27.09
N PRO A 146 -12.25 30.00 -27.83
CA PRO A 146 -11.23 28.98 -27.61
C PRO A 146 -10.70 28.90 -26.17
N ALA A 147 -10.65 30.03 -25.45
CA ALA A 147 -10.23 30.09 -24.05
C ALA A 147 -11.06 29.16 -23.13
N TRP A 148 -12.35 28.95 -23.43
CA TRP A 148 -13.20 28.02 -22.70
C TRP A 148 -12.78 26.55 -22.87
N ARG A 149 -11.98 26.22 -23.89
CA ARG A 149 -11.41 24.87 -24.04
C ARG A 149 -10.33 24.59 -23.01
N VAL A 150 -9.58 25.62 -22.61
CA VAL A 150 -8.38 25.50 -21.77
C VAL A 150 -8.68 25.86 -20.32
N PHE A 151 -9.28 27.03 -20.06
CA PHE A 151 -9.29 27.61 -18.71
C PHE A 151 -10.55 27.36 -17.89
N SER A 152 -11.54 26.63 -18.42
CA SER A 152 -12.83 26.37 -17.74
C SER A 152 -12.75 25.26 -16.69
N TYR A 153 -11.79 25.38 -15.77
CA TYR A 153 -11.53 24.35 -14.77
C TYR A 153 -12.69 24.18 -13.80
N LEU A 154 -13.44 25.21 -13.42
CA LEU A 154 -14.57 25.06 -12.50
C LEU A 154 -15.90 24.88 -13.22
N GLU A 155 -16.10 25.62 -14.31
CA GLU A 155 -17.40 25.74 -14.98
C GLU A 155 -17.87 24.42 -15.57
N ARG A 156 -16.96 23.55 -16.00
CA ARG A 156 -17.33 22.20 -16.49
C ARG A 156 -17.74 21.25 -15.36
N GLY A 157 -17.51 21.61 -14.10
CA GLY A 157 -17.94 20.86 -12.92
C GLY A 157 -19.40 21.12 -12.54
N LEU A 158 -20.07 22.05 -13.24
CA LEU A 158 -21.49 22.35 -13.06
C LEU A 158 -22.34 21.32 -13.82
N TYR A 159 -22.36 20.09 -13.34
CA TYR A 159 -23.02 18.96 -14.00
C TYR A 159 -24.55 19.05 -14.00
N GLY A 160 -25.16 19.66 -12.99
CA GLY A 160 -26.61 19.83 -12.89
C GLY A 160 -27.16 20.63 -14.07
N GLN A 161 -26.51 21.73 -14.43
CA GLN A 161 -26.81 22.52 -15.63
C GLN A 161 -26.69 21.69 -16.91
N GLN A 162 -25.62 20.89 -17.03
CA GLN A 162 -25.34 20.08 -18.22
C GLN A 162 -26.36 18.93 -18.37
N VAL A 163 -26.70 18.24 -17.27
CA VAL A 163 -27.74 17.21 -17.23
C VAL A 163 -29.12 17.81 -17.50
N THR A 164 -29.40 19.00 -16.99
CA THR A 164 -30.65 19.73 -17.29
C THR A 164 -30.78 20.01 -18.79
N ALA A 165 -29.70 20.46 -19.44
CA ALA A 165 -29.69 20.70 -20.88
C ALA A 165 -29.97 19.40 -21.66
N ALA A 166 -29.32 18.29 -21.30
CA ALA A 166 -29.55 17.00 -21.93
C ALA A 166 -31.01 16.52 -21.77
N LEU A 167 -31.58 16.62 -20.57
CA LEU A 167 -32.96 16.20 -20.27
C LEU A 167 -34.04 17.07 -20.94
N ARG A 168 -33.71 18.28 -21.40
CA ARG A 168 -34.61 19.11 -22.20
C ARG A 168 -34.72 18.63 -23.64
N LEU A 169 -33.67 17.99 -24.15
CA LEU A 169 -33.54 17.62 -25.56
C LEU A 169 -33.81 16.14 -25.82
N PHE A 170 -33.48 15.29 -24.84
CA PHE A 170 -33.58 13.84 -24.96
C PHE A 170 -34.42 13.25 -23.82
N SER A 171 -35.17 12.20 -24.11
CA SER A 171 -35.91 11.46 -23.09
C SER A 171 -34.96 10.78 -22.10
N ARG A 172 -35.41 10.51 -20.87
CA ARG A 172 -34.58 9.86 -19.85
C ARG A 172 -34.04 8.50 -20.31
N GLN A 173 -34.79 7.77 -21.14
CA GLN A 173 -34.40 6.46 -21.69
C GLN A 173 -33.29 6.55 -22.74
N GLN A 174 -33.04 7.73 -23.30
CA GLN A 174 -31.93 8.01 -24.22
C GLN A 174 -30.66 8.44 -23.50
N LEU A 175 -30.69 8.56 -22.17
CA LEU A 175 -29.58 9.09 -21.38
C LEU A 175 -29.11 8.04 -20.37
N LEU A 176 -27.84 7.65 -20.45
CA LEU A 176 -27.17 6.83 -19.44
C LEU A 176 -26.19 7.70 -18.67
N PHE A 177 -26.34 7.75 -17.35
CA PHE A 177 -25.44 8.48 -16.46
C PHE A 177 -24.62 7.48 -15.65
N LEU A 178 -23.31 7.63 -15.67
CA LEU A 178 -22.35 6.73 -15.02
C LEU A 178 -21.33 7.54 -14.23
N ARG A 179 -20.77 6.93 -13.19
CA ARG A 179 -19.61 7.47 -12.50
C ARG A 179 -18.33 6.91 -13.12
N ALA A 180 -17.31 7.75 -13.28
CA ALA A 180 -16.02 7.37 -13.82
C ALA A 180 -15.33 6.33 -12.92
N GLU A 181 -15.53 6.42 -11.61
CA GLU A 181 -15.06 5.43 -10.64
C GLU A 181 -15.74 4.07 -10.82
N ASP A 182 -17.01 3.98 -11.23
CA ASP A 182 -17.66 2.70 -11.48
C ASP A 182 -17.01 1.99 -12.67
N LEU A 183 -16.74 2.73 -13.75
CA LEU A 183 -16.01 2.20 -14.91
C LEU A 183 -14.59 1.73 -14.54
N ARG A 184 -13.96 2.34 -13.53
CA ARG A 184 -12.62 2.00 -13.05
C ARG A 184 -12.64 0.80 -12.09
N ASP A 185 -13.56 0.81 -11.14
CA ASP A 185 -13.58 -0.07 -9.98
C ASP A 185 -14.36 -1.36 -10.30
N ASP A 186 -15.50 -1.24 -11.00
CA ASP A 186 -16.36 -2.33 -11.46
C ASP A 186 -16.76 -2.18 -12.95
N HIS A 187 -15.74 -2.26 -13.81
CA HIS A 187 -15.91 -2.16 -15.27
C HIS A 187 -16.89 -3.20 -15.84
N ALA A 188 -16.98 -4.40 -15.26
CA ALA A 188 -17.88 -5.45 -15.75
C ALA A 188 -19.36 -5.05 -15.57
N ALA A 189 -19.73 -4.60 -14.36
CA ALA A 189 -21.09 -4.10 -14.11
C ALA A 189 -21.39 -2.86 -14.96
N THR A 190 -20.40 -1.97 -15.13
CA THR A 190 -20.56 -0.75 -15.95
C THR A 190 -20.79 -1.08 -17.43
N LEU A 191 -20.01 -2.02 -17.99
CA LEU A 191 -20.19 -2.49 -19.37
C LEU A 191 -21.53 -3.22 -19.54
N GLU A 192 -22.02 -3.94 -18.53
CA GLU A 192 -23.35 -4.56 -18.56
C GLU A 192 -24.46 -3.50 -18.60
N HIS A 193 -24.34 -2.40 -17.84
CA HIS A 193 -25.28 -1.27 -17.95
C HIS A 193 -25.26 -0.64 -19.35
N ILE A 194 -24.07 -0.45 -19.94
CA ILE A 194 -23.94 0.08 -21.30
C ILE A 194 -24.54 -0.89 -22.32
N ARG A 195 -24.29 -2.19 -22.19
CA ARG A 195 -24.87 -3.23 -23.03
C ARG A 195 -26.39 -3.16 -23.03
N LEU A 196 -27.00 -3.18 -21.84
CA LEU A 196 -28.45 -3.12 -21.67
C LEU A 196 -29.03 -1.82 -22.23
N PHE A 197 -28.35 -0.70 -21.99
CA PHE A 197 -28.76 0.60 -22.48
C PHE A 197 -28.70 0.70 -24.00
N LEU A 198 -27.63 0.20 -24.64
CA LEU A 198 -27.47 0.22 -26.09
C LEU A 198 -28.34 -0.84 -26.78
N GLY A 199 -28.62 -1.96 -26.12
CA GLY A 199 -29.38 -3.09 -26.67
C GLY A 199 -28.53 -4.01 -27.54
N ILE A 200 -27.24 -4.16 -27.20
CA ILE A 200 -26.25 -4.94 -27.95
C ILE A 200 -25.90 -6.25 -27.23
N SER A 201 -25.17 -7.15 -27.90
CA SER A 201 -24.59 -8.34 -27.28
C SER A 201 -23.54 -7.99 -26.20
N PRO A 202 -23.18 -8.94 -25.31
CA PRO A 202 -22.17 -8.71 -24.29
C PRO A 202 -20.83 -8.28 -24.88
N PHE A 203 -20.18 -7.31 -24.22
CA PHE A 203 -18.82 -6.92 -24.55
C PHE A 203 -17.88 -8.13 -24.45
N PRO A 204 -16.91 -8.30 -25.38
CA PRO A 204 -15.92 -9.36 -25.27
C PRO A 204 -15.12 -9.24 -23.97
N ASP A 205 -14.81 -10.37 -23.35
CA ASP A 205 -13.98 -10.40 -22.14
C ASP A 205 -12.51 -10.16 -22.50
N THR A 206 -12.12 -8.88 -22.53
CA THR A 206 -10.76 -8.46 -22.87
C THR A 206 -9.98 -7.92 -21.67
N GLY A 207 -10.48 -8.18 -20.46
CA GLY A 207 -9.94 -7.64 -19.21
C GLY A 207 -10.04 -6.11 -19.11
N PRO A 208 -9.57 -5.52 -17.99
CA PRO A 208 -9.62 -4.09 -17.78
C PRO A 208 -8.66 -3.34 -18.71
N LYS A 209 -9.21 -2.47 -19.58
CA LYS A 209 -8.41 -1.59 -20.47
C LYS A 209 -7.92 -0.36 -19.69
N ARG A 210 -6.62 -0.34 -19.39
CA ARG A 210 -5.95 0.76 -18.68
C ARG A 210 -5.15 1.61 -19.67
N GLU A 211 -5.45 2.90 -19.75
CA GLU A 211 -4.49 3.86 -20.28
C GLU A 211 -3.66 4.46 -19.15
N HIS A 212 -2.34 4.49 -19.37
CA HIS A 212 -1.37 5.16 -18.52
C HIS A 212 -1.71 6.64 -18.43
N GLY A 213 -2.09 7.12 -17.24
CA GLY A 213 -2.15 8.54 -16.91
C GLY A 213 -0.76 9.16 -16.93
N ARG A 214 -0.17 9.35 -18.10
CA ARG A 214 1.04 10.16 -18.31
C ARG A 214 0.66 11.59 -17.98
N TYR A 215 0.95 12.09 -16.77
CA TYR A 215 1.34 13.48 -16.46
C TYR A 215 1.72 13.53 -14.97
N ALA A 216 2.95 13.14 -14.64
CA ALA A 216 3.58 13.52 -13.38
C ALA A 216 4.14 14.94 -13.56
N THR A 217 3.29 15.96 -13.39
CA THR A 217 3.71 17.35 -13.61
C THR A 217 4.27 17.94 -12.31
N PRO A 218 5.46 18.58 -12.31
CA PRO A 218 6.07 19.19 -11.13
C PRO A 218 5.30 20.35 -10.45
N GLY A 219 4.06 20.65 -10.86
CA GLY A 219 3.24 21.74 -10.30
C GLY A 219 2.07 21.30 -9.41
N ALA A 220 1.73 20.00 -9.33
CA ALA A 220 0.61 19.51 -8.52
C ALA A 220 0.87 19.60 -6.99
N LYS A 221 2.05 20.09 -6.58
CA LYS A 221 2.46 20.35 -5.20
C LYS A 221 1.67 21.49 -4.49
N GLY A 222 0.58 21.99 -5.06
CA GLY A 222 -0.13 23.17 -4.57
C GLY A 222 -1.64 23.06 -4.30
N ALA A 223 -2.28 21.93 -4.63
CA ALA A 223 -3.71 21.75 -4.35
C ALA A 223 -3.92 21.22 -2.93
N ASP A 224 -4.67 21.94 -2.10
CA ASP A 224 -4.90 21.58 -0.69
C ASP A 224 -6.39 21.55 -0.31
N ALA A 225 -6.64 21.52 1.01
CA ALA A 225 -7.98 21.52 1.59
C ALA A 225 -8.78 22.80 1.27
N GLU A 226 -8.12 23.97 1.19
CA GLU A 226 -8.78 25.24 0.86
C GLU A 226 -9.18 25.28 -0.62
N ASP A 227 -8.38 24.64 -1.49
CA ASP A 227 -8.71 24.49 -2.90
C ASP A 227 -9.90 23.55 -3.09
N LEU A 228 -9.95 22.44 -2.34
CA LEU A 228 -11.13 21.56 -2.34
C LEU A 228 -12.37 22.31 -1.87
N GLU A 229 -12.28 23.01 -0.75
CA GLU A 229 -13.39 23.80 -0.21
C GLU A 229 -13.87 24.85 -1.20
N HIS A 230 -12.94 25.54 -1.89
CA HIS A 230 -13.29 26.51 -2.91
C HIS A 230 -14.09 25.88 -4.06
N VAL A 231 -13.66 24.72 -4.58
CA VAL A 231 -14.40 24.02 -5.63
C VAL A 231 -15.74 23.51 -5.13
N ALA A 232 -15.79 22.91 -3.93
CA ALA A 232 -17.01 22.39 -3.31
C ALA A 232 -18.06 23.50 -3.16
N ASN A 233 -17.65 24.67 -2.63
CA ASN A 233 -18.52 25.83 -2.50
C ASN A 233 -19.00 26.36 -3.85
N PHE A 234 -18.14 26.36 -4.87
CA PHE A 234 -18.51 26.81 -6.21
C PHE A 234 -19.59 25.93 -6.86
N VAL A 235 -19.53 24.61 -6.67
CA VAL A 235 -20.46 23.66 -7.30
C VAL A 235 -21.65 23.28 -6.43
N ALA A 236 -21.68 23.64 -5.14
CA ALA A 236 -22.64 23.13 -4.16
C ALA A 236 -24.10 23.18 -4.62
N ALA A 237 -24.57 24.36 -5.07
CA ALA A 237 -25.96 24.54 -5.50
C ALA A 237 -26.31 23.72 -6.75
N ASP A 238 -25.36 23.59 -7.68
CA ASP A 238 -25.53 22.81 -8.90
C ASP A 238 -25.49 21.30 -8.61
N MET A 239 -24.71 20.88 -7.61
CA MET A 239 -24.54 19.47 -7.25
C MET A 239 -25.80 18.87 -6.61
N GLU A 240 -26.56 19.65 -5.86
CA GLU A 240 -27.89 19.23 -5.37
C GLU A 240 -28.85 18.96 -6.53
N CYS A 241 -28.85 19.83 -7.55
CA CYS A 241 -29.62 19.63 -8.78
C CYS A 241 -29.13 18.37 -9.53
N PHE A 242 -27.82 18.21 -9.69
CA PHE A 242 -27.22 17.05 -10.34
C PHE A 242 -27.63 15.73 -9.67
N LYS A 243 -27.56 15.66 -8.33
CA LYS A 243 -27.94 14.47 -7.57
C LYS A 243 -29.39 14.07 -7.82
N GLN A 244 -30.30 15.05 -7.82
CA GLN A 244 -31.72 14.82 -8.08
C GLN A 244 -31.99 14.34 -9.50
N LEU A 245 -31.36 14.96 -10.50
CA LEU A 245 -31.60 14.65 -11.91
C LEU A 245 -30.92 13.36 -12.37
N SER A 246 -29.69 13.10 -11.89
CA SER A 246 -28.91 11.96 -12.32
C SER A 246 -29.31 10.66 -11.62
N GLY A 247 -29.68 10.75 -10.33
CA GLY A 247 -29.91 9.59 -9.47
C GLY A 247 -28.63 8.87 -9.05
N LEU A 248 -27.45 9.43 -9.32
CA LEU A 248 -26.16 8.84 -8.95
C LEU A 248 -25.87 9.07 -7.46
N ASP A 249 -25.32 8.05 -6.80
CA ASP A 249 -24.77 8.22 -5.45
C ASP A 249 -23.40 8.88 -5.54
N ILE A 250 -23.31 10.12 -5.09
CA ILE A 250 -22.08 10.92 -5.07
C ILE A 250 -21.58 11.18 -3.66
N SER A 251 -22.13 10.51 -2.63
CA SER A 251 -21.82 10.84 -1.23
C SER A 251 -20.34 10.67 -0.86
N LYS A 252 -19.59 9.89 -1.66
CA LYS A 252 -18.17 9.63 -1.50
C LYS A 252 -17.26 10.62 -2.24
N TRP A 253 -17.82 11.50 -3.05
CA TRP A 253 -17.04 12.51 -3.75
C TRP A 253 -16.38 13.48 -2.76
N PRO A 254 -15.09 13.81 -2.93
CA PRO A 254 -14.39 14.79 -2.10
C PRO A 254 -15.18 16.09 -1.90
N THR A 255 -15.80 16.62 -2.95
CA THR A 255 -16.63 17.84 -2.90
C THR A 255 -17.92 17.69 -2.10
N GLN A 256 -18.28 16.48 -1.67
CA GLN A 256 -19.48 16.16 -0.88
C GLN A 256 -19.17 15.83 0.58
N SER A 257 -17.89 15.72 0.98
CA SER A 257 -17.52 15.40 2.35
C SER A 257 -17.66 16.61 3.27
N SER A 258 -18.54 16.53 4.26
CA SER A 258 -18.73 17.55 5.31
C SER A 258 -17.61 17.59 6.37
N THR A 259 -16.53 16.83 6.18
CA THR A 259 -15.41 16.72 7.13
C THR A 259 -14.10 16.86 6.38
N ILE A 260 -13.60 18.09 6.30
CA ILE A 260 -12.35 18.43 5.61
C ILE A 260 -11.20 18.19 6.58
N SER A 261 -10.63 16.98 6.53
CA SER A 261 -9.41 16.62 7.25
C SER A 261 -8.69 15.47 6.54
N LYS A 262 -8.26 15.68 5.30
CA LYS A 262 -7.23 14.88 4.61
C LYS A 262 -6.74 15.64 3.36
N PRO A 263 -5.42 15.66 3.06
CA PRO A 263 -4.92 16.25 1.82
C PRO A 263 -5.39 15.44 0.61
N VAL A 264 -5.89 16.12 -0.42
CA VAL A 264 -6.65 15.55 -1.57
C VAL A 264 -5.72 15.16 -2.75
N VAL A 265 -4.40 15.21 -2.58
CA VAL A 265 -3.45 15.02 -3.70
C VAL A 265 -3.28 13.56 -4.15
N ASN A 266 -3.79 12.57 -3.39
CA ASN A 266 -3.38 11.17 -3.57
C ASN A 266 -4.36 10.21 -4.29
N MET A 267 -5.40 10.67 -5.00
CA MET A 267 -6.39 9.77 -5.64
C MET A 267 -6.31 9.63 -7.18
N ILE A 268 -5.37 10.28 -7.88
CA ILE A 268 -5.25 10.22 -9.37
C ILE A 268 -4.16 9.27 -9.87
N ARG A 269 -3.72 8.30 -9.07
CA ARG A 269 -2.75 7.29 -9.50
C ARG A 269 -3.44 5.97 -9.76
N GLN A 270 -3.29 5.44 -10.97
CA GLN A 270 -3.90 4.17 -11.36
C GLN A 270 -3.11 3.03 -10.71
N LYS A 271 -3.31 2.84 -9.39
CA LYS A 271 -2.64 1.78 -8.64
C LYS A 271 -2.90 0.44 -9.31
N ASP A 272 -1.83 -0.30 -9.53
CA ASP A 272 -1.91 -1.71 -9.88
C ASP A 272 -2.89 -2.39 -8.91
N LYS A 273 -3.83 -3.20 -9.43
CA LYS A 273 -4.85 -3.88 -8.61
C LYS A 273 -4.22 -4.94 -7.69
N ARG A 274 -2.96 -5.30 -7.94
CA ARG A 274 -2.18 -6.15 -7.06
C ARG A 274 -1.89 -5.41 -5.75
N PRO A 275 -2.15 -6.04 -4.59
CA PRO A 275 -1.87 -5.42 -3.32
C PRO A 275 -0.36 -5.25 -3.15
N ASN A 276 0.01 -4.16 -2.47
CA ASN A 276 1.34 -4.04 -1.89
C ASN A 276 1.49 -5.02 -0.74
N ILE A 277 2.72 -5.34 -0.39
CA ILE A 277 3.03 -6.23 0.72
C ILE A 277 4.02 -5.50 1.63
N LEU A 278 3.62 -5.24 2.86
CA LEU A 278 4.50 -4.88 3.96
C LEU A 278 4.76 -6.14 4.79
N MET A 279 5.97 -6.67 4.71
CA MET A 279 6.42 -7.79 5.51
C MET A 279 7.29 -7.28 6.66
N ILE A 280 6.91 -7.60 7.89
CA ILE A 280 7.64 -7.26 9.10
C ILE A 280 8.16 -8.56 9.71
N VAL A 281 9.48 -8.67 9.88
CA VAL A 281 10.10 -9.80 10.57
C VAL A 281 10.84 -9.30 11.80
N ALA A 282 10.50 -9.84 12.97
CA ALA A 282 11.21 -9.56 14.22
C ALA A 282 12.13 -10.73 14.59
N ASP A 283 13.39 -10.43 14.86
CA ASP A 283 14.42 -11.42 15.18
C ASP A 283 14.35 -11.86 16.64
N ASP A 284 14.31 -13.18 16.90
CA ASP A 284 14.13 -13.77 18.25
C ASP A 284 12.79 -13.42 18.94
N LEU A 285 11.78 -12.89 18.23
CA LEU A 285 10.48 -12.60 18.84
C LEU A 285 9.71 -13.90 19.12
N ASN A 286 9.63 -14.29 20.40
CA ASN A 286 8.86 -15.43 20.84
C ASN A 286 7.35 -15.10 20.91
N SER A 287 6.56 -16.09 21.32
CA SER A 287 5.11 -16.00 21.39
C SER A 287 4.55 -15.19 22.58
N TRP A 288 5.37 -14.42 23.29
CA TRP A 288 4.93 -13.51 24.35
C TRP A 288 4.41 -12.18 23.78
N ILE A 289 3.38 -12.24 22.94
CA ILE A 289 2.57 -11.06 22.61
C ILE A 289 1.26 -11.11 23.39
N GLY A 290 0.70 -9.95 23.73
CA GLY A 290 -0.53 -9.84 24.51
C GLY A 290 -1.70 -10.62 23.89
N ALA A 291 -1.83 -10.58 22.56
CA ALA A 291 -2.85 -11.32 21.82
C ALA A 291 -2.75 -12.86 21.92
N LEU A 292 -1.58 -13.41 22.30
CA LEU A 292 -1.40 -14.85 22.56
C LEU A 292 -1.52 -15.21 24.06
N GLY A 293 -1.49 -14.22 24.95
CA GLY A 293 -1.75 -14.42 26.39
C GLY A 293 -0.75 -15.32 27.12
N ARG A 294 0.48 -15.47 26.62
CA ARG A 294 1.48 -16.43 27.15
C ARG A 294 2.36 -15.89 28.27
N HIS A 295 2.47 -14.57 28.41
CA HIS A 295 3.18 -13.94 29.53
C HIS A 295 2.31 -12.81 30.09
N PRO A 296 2.03 -12.78 31.41
CA PRO A 296 1.04 -11.87 31.98
C PRO A 296 1.47 -10.40 31.95
N ASP A 297 2.77 -10.14 32.03
CA ASP A 297 3.28 -8.76 32.12
C ASP A 297 3.51 -8.08 30.76
N VAL A 298 3.46 -8.82 29.64
CA VAL A 298 3.91 -8.30 28.34
C VAL A 298 3.03 -7.18 27.82
N ARG A 299 3.64 -6.20 27.15
CA ARG A 299 2.95 -5.00 26.65
C ARG A 299 3.23 -4.80 25.17
N THR A 300 2.28 -5.22 24.33
CA THR A 300 2.37 -5.13 22.86
C THR A 300 1.14 -4.48 22.23
N PRO A 301 0.74 -3.27 22.64
CA PRO A 301 -0.50 -2.66 22.18
C PRO A 301 -0.60 -2.49 20.65
N ALA A 302 0.52 -2.27 19.94
CA ALA A 302 0.49 -2.11 18.49
C ALA A 302 0.27 -3.45 17.77
N ILE A 303 1.00 -4.49 18.14
CA ILE A 303 0.86 -5.85 17.59
C ILE A 303 -0.50 -6.43 17.98
N ASP A 304 -0.99 -6.19 19.19
CA ASP A 304 -2.31 -6.65 19.63
C ASP A 304 -3.43 -5.98 18.84
N LYS A 305 -3.28 -4.67 18.54
CA LYS A 305 -4.20 -3.94 17.65
C LYS A 305 -4.19 -4.55 16.24
N LEU A 306 -3.02 -4.88 15.68
CA LEU A 306 -2.91 -5.54 14.37
C LEU A 306 -3.57 -6.93 14.37
N ALA A 307 -3.38 -7.71 15.44
CA ALA A 307 -4.01 -9.02 15.59
C ALA A 307 -5.54 -8.91 15.53
N GLY A 308 -6.12 -7.85 16.10
CA GLY A 308 -7.56 -7.56 16.01
C GLY A 308 -8.05 -7.06 14.64
N GLN A 309 -7.14 -6.62 13.76
CA GLN A 309 -7.46 -6.15 12.40
C GLN A 309 -7.27 -7.23 11.33
N GLY A 310 -6.61 -8.34 11.65
CA GLY A 310 -6.27 -9.40 10.71
C GLY A 310 -6.58 -10.80 11.25
N THR A 311 -5.82 -11.77 10.75
CA THR A 311 -5.83 -13.16 11.24
C THR A 311 -4.56 -13.42 12.02
N LEU A 312 -4.70 -13.71 13.32
CA LEU A 312 -3.64 -14.23 14.18
C LEU A 312 -3.61 -15.75 14.09
N PHE A 313 -2.46 -16.32 13.75
CA PHE A 313 -2.25 -17.76 13.77
C PHE A 313 -1.73 -18.17 15.15
N THR A 314 -2.61 -18.76 15.97
CA THR A 314 -2.31 -19.11 17.37
C THR A 314 -1.42 -20.34 17.54
N LYS A 315 -1.06 -20.99 16.44
CA LYS A 315 -0.21 -22.20 16.38
C LYS A 315 0.76 -22.12 15.20
N ALA A 316 1.56 -21.06 15.16
CA ALA A 316 2.57 -20.85 14.12
C ALA A 316 3.97 -21.22 14.65
N TYR A 317 4.68 -22.05 13.89
CA TYR A 317 5.99 -22.59 14.29
C TYR A 317 7.05 -22.31 13.24
N CYS A 318 8.24 -21.90 13.66
CA CYS A 318 9.39 -21.75 12.76
C CYS A 318 9.83 -23.11 12.20
N ALA A 319 10.39 -23.12 10.99
CA ALA A 319 10.87 -24.36 10.37
C ALA A 319 12.14 -24.92 11.04
N ALA A 320 12.96 -24.04 11.64
CA ALA A 320 14.14 -24.40 12.41
C ALA A 320 14.45 -23.28 13.42
N PRO A 321 14.91 -23.59 14.65
CA PRO A 321 15.21 -22.60 15.69
C PRO A 321 16.57 -21.89 15.45
N TYR A 322 16.90 -21.59 14.18
CA TYR A 322 18.08 -20.87 13.71
C TYR A 322 17.65 -19.78 12.74
N CYS A 323 18.24 -18.57 12.84
CA CYS A 323 17.82 -17.41 12.06
C CYS A 323 17.84 -17.69 10.55
N ASN A 324 18.97 -18.14 10.00
CA ASN A 324 19.07 -18.32 8.56
C ASN A 324 18.20 -19.47 8.07
N ALA A 325 18.26 -20.65 8.72
CA ALA A 325 17.45 -21.80 8.34
C ALA A 325 15.95 -21.47 8.34
N SER A 326 15.45 -20.77 9.37
CA SER A 326 14.04 -20.35 9.43
C SER A 326 13.69 -19.36 8.32
N ARG A 327 14.46 -18.28 8.19
CA ARG A 327 14.21 -17.23 7.18
C ARG A 327 14.29 -17.79 5.77
N MET A 328 15.29 -18.61 5.47
CA MET A 328 15.40 -19.30 4.18
C MET A 328 14.20 -20.19 3.93
N ALA A 329 13.75 -20.95 4.93
CA ALA A 329 12.58 -21.80 4.74
C ALA A 329 11.34 -20.99 4.39
N THR A 330 11.12 -19.86 5.07
CA THR A 330 9.98 -18.99 4.79
C THR A 330 10.09 -18.30 3.42
N PHE A 331 11.25 -17.72 3.10
CA PHE A 331 11.42 -17.01 1.83
C PHE A 331 11.48 -17.93 0.62
N THR A 332 11.92 -19.18 0.75
CA THR A 332 11.96 -20.13 -0.37
C THR A 332 10.75 -21.06 -0.44
N ALA A 333 9.88 -21.04 0.58
CA ALA A 333 8.82 -22.02 0.79
C ALA A 333 9.33 -23.48 0.78
N CYS A 334 10.59 -23.70 1.19
CA CYS A 334 11.24 -25.01 1.21
C CYS A 334 11.71 -25.35 2.63
N LEU A 335 11.54 -26.60 3.07
CA LEU A 335 12.08 -27.04 4.37
C LEU A 335 13.62 -26.95 4.40
N PRO A 336 14.24 -26.84 5.60
CA PRO A 336 15.69 -26.96 5.79
C PRO A 336 16.32 -28.16 5.08
N SER A 337 15.62 -29.30 5.04
CA SER A 337 16.05 -30.51 4.33
C SER A 337 16.15 -30.34 2.81
N THR A 338 15.42 -29.38 2.25
CA THR A 338 15.40 -29.06 0.81
C THR A 338 16.34 -27.92 0.48
N THR A 339 16.39 -26.86 1.29
CA THR A 339 17.36 -25.76 1.12
C THR A 339 18.79 -26.21 1.44
N GLY A 340 18.92 -27.24 2.28
CA GLY A 340 20.16 -27.74 2.85
C GLY A 340 20.81 -26.78 3.86
N ILE A 341 20.06 -25.77 4.33
CA ILE A 341 20.48 -24.82 5.36
C ILE A 341 19.87 -25.28 6.69
N TYR A 342 20.71 -25.70 7.62
CA TYR A 342 20.29 -26.25 8.91
C TYR A 342 20.62 -25.29 10.06
N HIS A 343 21.60 -24.40 9.88
CA HIS A 343 22.01 -23.39 10.83
C HIS A 343 22.08 -22.02 10.16
N ASN A 344 23.16 -21.27 10.40
CA ASN A 344 23.44 -19.96 9.83
C ASN A 344 24.48 -20.04 8.69
N GLU A 345 24.50 -21.13 7.92
CA GLU A 345 25.45 -21.32 6.83
C GLU A 345 25.15 -20.43 5.62
N ASN A 346 26.11 -20.28 4.69
CA ASN A 346 25.89 -19.54 3.44
C ASN A 346 24.86 -20.26 2.54
N PHE A 347 23.82 -19.53 2.15
CA PHE A 347 22.79 -19.96 1.20
C PHE A 347 23.08 -19.56 -0.25
N TRP A 348 23.70 -18.39 -0.45
CA TRP A 348 23.70 -17.70 -1.74
C TRP A 348 24.72 -18.23 -2.74
N GLU A 349 25.78 -18.87 -2.26
CA GLU A 349 26.82 -19.48 -3.08
C GLU A 349 26.51 -20.93 -3.48
N ARG A 350 25.32 -21.44 -3.11
CA ARG A 350 24.93 -22.82 -3.42
C ARG A 350 24.42 -22.93 -4.86
N ALA A 351 25.03 -23.84 -5.63
CA ALA A 351 24.76 -24.02 -7.05
C ALA A 351 23.29 -24.35 -7.40
N GLN A 352 22.56 -25.01 -6.51
CA GLN A 352 21.17 -25.44 -6.73
C GLN A 352 20.20 -24.88 -5.68
N ARG A 353 20.43 -23.64 -5.20
CA ARG A 353 19.52 -23.03 -4.24
C ARG A 353 18.13 -22.79 -4.85
N PRO A 354 17.04 -22.96 -4.09
CA PRO A 354 15.72 -22.48 -4.50
C PRO A 354 15.69 -20.96 -4.71
N GLN A 355 14.78 -20.50 -5.56
CA GLN A 355 14.46 -19.07 -5.66
C GLN A 355 13.69 -18.61 -4.44
N THR A 356 13.91 -17.36 -4.04
CA THR A 356 13.20 -16.71 -2.94
C THR A 356 11.94 -16.00 -3.46
N ALA A 357 10.94 -15.84 -2.59
CA ALA A 357 9.73 -15.08 -2.85
C ALA A 357 10.04 -13.63 -3.26
N ILE A 358 11.14 -13.05 -2.76
CA ILE A 358 11.59 -11.71 -3.12
C ILE A 358 12.05 -11.66 -4.58
N GLU A 359 12.84 -12.66 -5.02
CA GLU A 359 13.23 -12.79 -6.44
C GLU A 359 12.01 -12.96 -7.34
N LEU A 360 11.05 -13.79 -6.93
CA LEU A 360 9.82 -14.02 -7.67
C LEU A 360 8.95 -12.76 -7.76
N LEU A 361 8.80 -12.01 -6.66
CA LEU A 361 8.05 -10.75 -6.63
C LEU A 361 8.72 -9.70 -7.52
N LYS A 362 10.04 -9.55 -7.44
CA LYS A 362 10.80 -8.64 -8.30
C LYS A 362 10.63 -8.99 -9.78
N ALA A 363 10.77 -10.28 -10.12
CA ALA A 363 10.54 -10.77 -11.48
C ALA A 363 9.09 -10.55 -11.97
N ALA A 364 8.11 -10.59 -11.05
CA ALA A 364 6.71 -10.28 -11.33
C ALA A 364 6.42 -8.76 -11.43
N GLY A 365 7.44 -7.89 -11.35
CA GLY A 365 7.32 -6.45 -11.53
C GLY A 365 6.99 -5.66 -10.26
N TYR A 366 7.09 -6.28 -9.08
CA TYR A 366 7.01 -5.53 -7.82
C TYR A 366 8.26 -4.66 -7.64
N HIS A 367 8.09 -3.45 -7.08
CA HIS A 367 9.21 -2.74 -6.49
C HIS A 367 9.63 -3.42 -5.19
N THR A 368 10.88 -3.82 -5.07
CA THR A 368 11.37 -4.44 -3.84
C THR A 368 12.16 -3.44 -3.01
N PHE A 369 11.67 -3.17 -1.80
CA PHE A 369 12.35 -2.37 -0.79
C PHE A 369 12.66 -3.26 0.41
N GLY A 370 13.87 -3.15 0.97
CA GLY A 370 14.25 -3.82 2.20
C GLY A 370 14.96 -2.88 3.18
N ALA A 371 14.78 -3.10 4.47
CA ALA A 371 15.56 -2.43 5.50
C ALA A 371 15.77 -3.35 6.71
N GLY A 372 16.96 -3.31 7.29
CA GLY A 372 17.27 -4.07 8.51
C GLY A 372 17.61 -5.54 8.25
N LYS A 373 17.23 -6.44 9.17
CA LYS A 373 17.56 -7.87 9.10
C LYS A 373 16.43 -8.66 8.46
N VAL A 374 16.43 -8.76 7.14
CA VAL A 374 15.44 -9.55 6.38
C VAL A 374 15.96 -10.98 6.23
N PHE A 375 17.15 -11.12 5.68
CA PHE A 375 17.93 -12.34 5.65
C PHE A 375 18.92 -12.39 6.82
N HIS A 376 19.63 -13.50 6.95
CA HIS A 376 20.65 -13.61 7.98
C HIS A 376 21.92 -12.84 7.58
N GLY A 377 22.36 -11.94 8.47
CA GLY A 377 23.69 -11.33 8.46
C GLY A 377 24.48 -11.72 9.72
N MET A 378 25.80 -11.64 9.64
CA MET A 378 26.71 -11.86 10.76
C MET A 378 26.92 -10.55 11.52
N PHE A 379 26.83 -10.61 12.84
CA PHE A 379 27.15 -9.47 13.70
C PHE A 379 28.55 -9.64 14.29
N ASP A 380 29.41 -8.63 14.12
CA ASP A 380 30.78 -8.68 14.64
C ASP A 380 30.87 -8.06 16.05
N TYR A 381 30.54 -8.85 17.07
CA TYR A 381 30.77 -8.46 18.47
C TYR A 381 32.26 -8.52 18.87
N ALA A 382 33.08 -9.32 18.18
CA ALA A 382 34.44 -9.62 18.60
C ALA A 382 35.41 -8.45 18.32
N THR A 383 35.17 -7.69 17.26
CA THR A 383 35.93 -6.46 16.97
C THR A 383 35.42 -5.28 17.83
N ALA A 384 34.10 -5.18 18.04
CA ALA A 384 33.51 -4.12 18.84
C ALA A 384 33.84 -4.20 20.34
N GLY A 385 34.11 -5.40 20.87
CA GLY A 385 34.54 -5.60 22.25
C GLY A 385 36.02 -5.27 22.51
N ARG A 386 36.88 -5.26 21.48
CA ARG A 386 38.33 -5.04 21.62
C ARG A 386 38.78 -3.58 21.48
N ASP A 387 38.10 -2.79 20.66
CA ASP A 387 38.58 -1.44 20.32
C ASP A 387 37.95 -0.27 21.10
N ILE A 388 37.03 -0.50 22.06
CA ILE A 388 36.23 0.58 22.68
C ILE A 388 35.53 1.45 21.59
N LEU A 389 35.30 0.89 20.40
CA LEU A 389 34.52 1.55 19.36
C LEU A 389 33.05 1.44 19.77
N LYS A 390 32.38 2.59 19.86
CA LYS A 390 31.01 2.73 20.39
C LYS A 390 29.91 2.06 19.54
N ARG A 391 30.26 1.21 18.58
CA ARG A 391 29.42 0.81 17.44
C ARG A 391 29.81 -0.57 16.89
N ALA A 392 28.87 -1.51 16.85
CA ALA A 392 29.02 -2.83 16.21
C ALA A 392 28.08 -2.99 14.99
N ALA A 393 28.57 -3.53 13.87
CA ALA A 393 27.84 -3.58 12.60
C ALA A 393 27.33 -4.98 12.23
N TRP A 394 26.18 -5.04 11.53
CA TRP A 394 25.70 -6.24 10.84
C TRP A 394 26.27 -6.27 9.42
N ASN A 395 26.95 -7.36 9.06
CA ASN A 395 27.51 -7.60 7.74
C ASN A 395 26.76 -8.75 7.07
N GLY A 396 26.42 -8.65 5.78
CA GLY A 396 25.86 -9.83 5.09
C GLY A 396 25.13 -9.59 3.79
N VAL A 397 24.25 -10.55 3.53
CA VAL A 397 23.51 -10.89 2.30
C VAL A 397 22.66 -9.76 1.71
N GLU A 398 22.36 -8.76 2.51
CA GLU A 398 21.20 -7.90 2.30
C GLU A 398 21.36 -6.94 1.11
N GLU A 399 22.59 -6.56 0.75
CA GLU A 399 22.86 -5.62 -0.36
C GLU A 399 23.07 -6.37 -1.69
N ARG A 400 22.03 -7.08 -2.16
CA ARG A 400 22.06 -7.79 -3.44
C ARG A 400 21.11 -7.16 -4.45
N ASP A 401 21.65 -6.64 -5.55
CA ASP A 401 20.89 -5.93 -6.60
C ASP A 401 19.73 -6.75 -7.21
N HIS A 402 19.88 -8.07 -7.27
CA HIS A 402 18.82 -8.96 -7.78
C HIS A 402 17.67 -9.18 -6.80
N LEU A 403 17.81 -8.77 -5.52
CA LEU A 403 16.77 -8.86 -4.50
C LEU A 403 16.03 -7.53 -4.35
N TRP A 404 16.76 -6.42 -4.37
CA TRP A 404 16.24 -5.12 -3.95
C TRP A 404 16.38 -4.07 -5.05
N ASP A 405 15.33 -3.29 -5.28
CA ASP A 405 15.48 -2.03 -6.00
C ASP A 405 16.06 -0.95 -5.09
N GLN A 406 15.77 -1.04 -3.78
CA GLN A 406 16.32 -0.19 -2.73
C GLN A 406 16.52 -1.00 -1.45
N PHE A 407 17.67 -0.83 -0.81
CA PHE A 407 17.95 -1.46 0.47
C PHE A 407 18.59 -0.47 1.44
N THR A 408 18.09 -0.39 2.67
CA THR A 408 18.78 0.32 3.76
C THR A 408 19.50 -0.69 4.64
N SER A 409 20.82 -0.67 4.60
CA SER A 409 21.64 -1.50 5.46
C SER A 409 21.76 -0.97 6.88
N CYS A 410 22.32 -1.84 7.72
CA CYS A 410 22.36 -1.59 9.14
C CYS A 410 23.36 -0.49 9.49
N VAL A 411 22.92 0.46 10.30
CA VAL A 411 23.83 1.26 11.13
C VAL A 411 24.25 0.45 12.35
N ALA A 412 25.45 0.72 12.82
CA ALA A 412 25.96 0.02 13.99
C ALA A 412 25.14 0.31 15.26
N GLU A 413 24.85 -0.74 16.05
CA GLU A 413 24.10 -0.62 17.31
C GLU A 413 24.93 0.15 18.35
N PRO A 414 24.34 1.10 19.10
CA PRO A 414 25.03 1.78 20.19
C PRO A 414 25.36 0.79 21.30
N LEU A 415 26.62 0.82 21.75
CA LEU A 415 27.07 0.02 22.89
C LEU A 415 27.16 0.91 24.14
N PRO A 416 26.75 0.40 25.32
CA PRO A 416 26.93 1.12 26.58
C PRO A 416 28.42 1.27 26.90
N THR A 417 28.77 2.37 27.59
CA THR A 417 30.16 2.70 27.95
C THR A 417 30.74 1.69 28.94
N GLU A 418 29.92 1.19 29.86
CA GLU A 418 30.30 0.17 30.84
C GLU A 418 29.63 -1.15 30.45
N ARG A 419 30.40 -2.11 29.93
CA ARG A 419 29.94 -3.43 29.54
C ARG A 419 30.63 -4.53 30.35
N PRO A 420 29.95 -5.67 30.59
CA PRO A 420 28.54 -5.91 30.32
C PRO A 420 27.67 -5.25 31.41
N LEU A 421 26.46 -4.82 31.04
CA LEU A 421 25.52 -4.19 31.98
C LEU A 421 24.98 -5.18 33.01
N ASN A 422 24.84 -6.46 32.65
CA ASN A 422 24.35 -7.52 33.53
C ASN A 422 25.39 -8.04 34.55
N LYS A 423 26.67 -7.64 34.39
CA LYS A 423 27.79 -7.99 35.28
C LYS A 423 28.05 -9.50 35.45
N LEU A 424 27.58 -10.35 34.53
CA LEU A 424 27.82 -11.80 34.58
C LEU A 424 29.28 -12.17 34.27
N HIS A 425 29.98 -11.32 33.53
CA HIS A 425 31.39 -11.49 33.17
C HIS A 425 32.16 -10.18 33.32
N ASP A 426 33.46 -10.29 33.53
CA ASP A 426 34.39 -9.16 33.56
C ASP A 426 34.96 -8.91 32.16
N PHE A 427 34.42 -7.92 31.44
CA PHE A 427 34.90 -7.57 30.10
C PHE A 427 36.25 -6.83 30.12
N SER A 428 36.82 -6.48 31.28
CA SER A 428 38.24 -6.06 31.33
C SER A 428 39.19 -7.18 30.93
N LYS A 429 38.72 -8.43 30.98
CA LYS A 429 39.40 -9.65 30.51
C LYS A 429 38.67 -10.26 29.31
N PHE A 430 38.30 -9.42 28.33
CA PHE A 430 37.43 -9.79 27.21
C PHE A 430 37.84 -11.09 26.49
N ASP A 431 39.15 -11.30 26.26
CA ASP A 431 39.65 -12.49 25.58
C ASP A 431 39.53 -13.79 26.42
N GLU A 432 39.33 -13.69 27.74
CA GLU A 432 39.03 -14.82 28.63
C GLU A 432 37.52 -15.16 28.65
N VAL A 433 36.66 -14.23 28.23
CA VAL A 433 35.21 -14.45 28.20
C VAL A 433 34.87 -15.30 26.97
N PRO A 434 34.15 -16.43 27.14
CA PRO A 434 33.73 -17.24 26.00
C PRO A 434 32.91 -16.43 24.98
N PRO A 435 33.18 -16.54 23.66
CA PRO A 435 32.57 -15.66 22.66
C PRO A 435 31.04 -15.61 22.66
N PHE A 436 30.37 -16.71 23.03
CA PHE A 436 28.90 -16.78 23.10
C PHE A 436 28.28 -15.94 24.23
N TYR A 437 29.09 -15.46 25.19
CA TYR A 437 28.67 -14.53 26.23
C TYR A 437 28.94 -13.06 25.89
N HIS A 438 29.71 -12.74 24.84
CA HIS A 438 30.02 -11.35 24.46
C HIS A 438 28.77 -10.52 24.11
N HIS A 439 27.66 -11.17 23.74
CA HIS A 439 26.39 -10.55 23.41
C HIS A 439 25.25 -10.94 24.38
N PHE A 440 25.52 -11.79 25.36
CA PHE A 440 24.54 -12.19 26.37
C PHE A 440 24.48 -11.13 27.47
N ASP A 441 23.86 -10.01 27.16
CA ASP A 441 23.84 -8.81 27.99
C ASP A 441 22.51 -8.06 27.88
N TRP A 442 22.15 -7.32 28.91
CA TRP A 442 20.90 -6.56 28.99
C TRP A 442 21.01 -5.39 29.95
N GLY A 443 20.33 -4.31 29.63
CA GLY A 443 20.22 -3.14 30.51
C GLY A 443 19.89 -1.86 29.75
N PRO A 444 19.57 -0.78 30.49
CA PRO A 444 19.21 0.49 29.89
C PRO A 444 20.42 1.17 29.25
N LEU A 445 20.24 1.69 28.04
CA LEU A 445 21.14 2.65 27.39
C LEU A 445 20.95 4.05 27.97
N ALA A 446 21.91 4.94 27.68
CA ALA A 446 21.77 6.36 27.99
C ALA A 446 20.68 7.00 27.10
N ASP A 447 19.97 8.00 27.66
CA ASP A 447 18.78 8.59 27.02
C ASP A 447 19.08 9.25 25.66
N ASP A 448 20.31 9.70 25.43
CA ASP A 448 20.75 10.32 24.18
C ASP A 448 21.10 9.33 23.06
N GLN A 449 21.01 8.01 23.33
CA GLN A 449 21.38 6.96 22.37
C GLN A 449 20.20 6.33 21.64
N GLU A 450 18.95 6.63 22.02
CA GLU A 450 17.75 6.03 21.40
C GLU A 450 17.71 6.24 19.87
N ALA A 451 17.99 7.47 19.40
CA ALA A 451 17.98 7.80 17.97
C ALA A 451 19.12 7.11 17.15
N LEU A 452 20.06 6.47 17.83
CA LEU A 452 21.15 5.70 17.22
C LEU A 452 20.82 4.23 17.06
N MET A 453 19.69 3.76 17.61
CA MET A 453 19.29 2.36 17.51
C MET A 453 19.08 1.94 16.05
N PRO A 454 19.49 0.73 15.64
CA PRO A 454 19.31 0.26 14.27
C PRO A 454 17.84 0.22 13.83
N ASP A 455 16.95 -0.24 14.72
CA ASP A 455 15.52 -0.35 14.42
C ASP A 455 14.83 1.00 14.24
N GLU A 456 15.34 2.08 14.85
CA GLU A 456 14.90 3.44 14.57
C GLU A 456 15.20 3.87 13.14
N LYS A 457 16.38 3.50 12.63
CA LYS A 457 16.75 3.76 11.22
C LYS A 457 15.94 2.89 10.27
N VAL A 458 15.69 1.62 10.63
CA VAL A 458 14.77 0.76 9.86
C VAL A 458 13.38 1.39 9.80
N CYS A 459 12.84 1.82 10.94
CA CYS A 459 11.54 2.49 11.02
C CYS A 459 11.50 3.76 10.16
N GLN A 460 12.55 4.58 10.22
CA GLN A 460 12.65 5.81 9.44
C GLN A 460 12.70 5.52 7.94
N SER A 461 13.60 4.64 7.49
CA SER A 461 13.74 4.30 6.07
C SER A 461 12.49 3.65 5.48
N VAL A 462 11.86 2.74 6.23
CA VAL A 462 10.56 2.14 5.84
C VAL A 462 9.48 3.22 5.78
N SER A 463 9.45 4.14 6.75
CA SER A 463 8.47 5.24 6.75
C SER A 463 8.65 6.16 5.56
N ASP A 464 9.89 6.56 5.26
CA ASP A 464 10.22 7.41 4.11
C ASP A 464 9.85 6.72 2.80
N PHE A 465 10.14 5.42 2.70
CA PHE A 465 9.72 4.60 1.56
C PHE A 465 8.20 4.58 1.43
N LEU A 466 7.45 4.24 2.48
CA LEU A 466 5.98 4.16 2.43
C LEU A 466 5.34 5.51 2.07
N LEU A 467 5.96 6.63 2.42
CA LEU A 467 5.47 7.97 2.08
C LEU A 467 5.86 8.42 0.66
N SER A 468 6.86 7.80 0.05
CA SER A 468 7.40 8.17 -1.27
C SER A 468 7.38 7.04 -2.29
N ALA A 469 6.72 5.93 -1.98
CA ALA A 469 6.75 4.71 -2.77
C ALA A 469 6.27 4.97 -4.21
N PRO A 470 6.86 4.26 -5.19
CA PRO A 470 6.54 4.48 -6.58
C PRO A 470 5.12 4.02 -6.91
N ASP A 471 4.57 4.51 -8.02
CA ASP A 471 3.26 4.10 -8.55
C ASP A 471 3.33 2.74 -9.27
N LYS A 472 3.82 1.73 -8.55
CA LYS A 472 3.86 0.30 -8.92
C LYS A 472 3.66 -0.53 -7.64
N PRO A 473 3.14 -1.76 -7.72
CA PRO A 473 2.95 -2.56 -6.51
C PRO A 473 4.32 -2.82 -5.89
N PHE A 474 4.42 -2.74 -4.57
CA PHE A 474 5.68 -2.92 -3.86
C PHE A 474 5.64 -4.07 -2.87
N PHE A 475 6.81 -4.66 -2.67
CA PHE A 475 7.13 -5.54 -1.56
C PHE A 475 8.15 -4.81 -0.68
N CYS A 476 7.73 -4.46 0.53
CA CYS A 476 8.54 -3.76 1.52
C CYS A 476 8.83 -4.74 2.67
N ALA A 477 10.09 -5.11 2.87
CA ALA A 477 10.52 -5.94 3.99
C ALA A 477 11.20 -5.09 5.07
N ALA A 478 10.60 -5.07 6.27
CA ALA A 478 11.13 -4.44 7.46
C ALA A 478 11.66 -5.52 8.43
N GLY A 479 12.97 -5.64 8.52
CA GLY A 479 13.65 -6.57 9.41
C GLY A 479 14.04 -5.91 10.72
N ILE A 480 13.24 -6.11 11.76
CA ILE A 480 13.48 -5.59 13.12
C ILE A 480 14.46 -6.51 13.85
N TYR A 481 15.50 -5.93 14.43
CA TYR A 481 16.56 -6.62 15.16
C TYR A 481 16.12 -7.05 16.55
N LYS A 482 15.39 -6.21 17.28
CA LYS A 482 14.86 -6.59 18.59
C LYS A 482 13.66 -7.55 18.43
N PRO A 483 13.49 -8.52 19.36
CA PRO A 483 14.19 -8.64 20.64
C PRO A 483 15.47 -9.51 20.65
N HIS A 484 16.21 -9.67 19.54
CA HIS A 484 17.51 -10.35 19.59
C HIS A 484 18.48 -9.67 20.56
N LEU A 485 19.28 -10.49 21.24
CA LEU A 485 20.35 -10.06 22.15
C LEU A 485 21.38 -9.14 21.46
N PRO A 486 22.05 -8.24 22.20
CA PRO A 486 21.85 -7.91 23.61
C PRO A 486 20.59 -7.05 23.79
N TRP A 487 19.99 -7.05 24.97
CA TRP A 487 18.82 -6.21 25.27
C TRP A 487 19.25 -4.86 25.81
N HIS A 488 20.01 -4.13 25.00
CA HIS A 488 20.41 -2.75 25.23
C HIS A 488 19.35 -1.82 24.64
N LEU A 489 18.57 -1.13 25.50
CA LEU A 489 17.40 -0.36 25.07
C LEU A 489 17.25 0.92 25.88
N PRO A 490 16.52 1.93 25.38
CA PRO A 490 16.23 3.14 26.15
C PRO A 490 15.56 2.81 27.49
N ARG A 491 15.98 3.50 28.56
CA ARG A 491 15.50 3.28 29.94
C ARG A 491 13.97 3.25 30.05
N ARG A 492 13.29 4.11 29.31
CA ARG A 492 11.81 4.19 29.31
C ARG A 492 11.10 2.87 29.03
N PHE A 493 11.72 1.90 28.35
CA PHE A 493 11.15 0.58 28.10
C PHE A 493 11.33 -0.38 29.29
N PHE A 494 12.43 -0.26 30.03
CA PHE A 494 12.61 -0.99 31.29
C PHE A 494 11.63 -0.49 32.36
N ASP A 495 11.46 0.84 32.44
CA ASP A 495 10.57 1.51 33.41
C ASP A 495 9.08 1.15 33.21
N MET A 496 8.71 0.53 32.10
CA MET A 496 7.36 -0.02 31.90
C MET A 496 7.06 -1.17 32.87
N TYR A 497 8.10 -1.84 33.38
CA TYR A 497 7.98 -3.09 34.12
C TYR A 497 8.51 -2.94 35.54
N ASP A 498 7.66 -3.22 36.53
CA ASP A 498 8.07 -3.31 37.93
C ASP A 498 8.82 -4.63 38.15
N LYS A 499 10.15 -4.54 38.19
CA LYS A 499 11.06 -5.68 38.28
C LYS A 499 10.72 -6.67 39.39
N GLU A 500 10.28 -6.17 40.54
CA GLU A 500 9.99 -7.00 41.71
C GLU A 500 8.69 -7.82 41.55
N ARG A 501 7.87 -7.48 40.54
CA ARG A 501 6.55 -8.09 40.31
C ARG A 501 6.45 -8.88 39.00
N ILE A 502 7.47 -8.80 38.13
CA ILE A 502 7.52 -9.56 36.88
C ILE A 502 7.42 -11.07 37.15
N ALA A 503 6.53 -11.76 36.45
CA ALA A 503 6.45 -13.21 36.48
C ALA A 503 7.71 -13.83 35.85
N LEU A 504 8.27 -14.85 36.50
CA LEU A 504 9.33 -15.66 35.89
C LEU A 504 8.71 -16.83 35.14
N PRO A 505 9.37 -17.33 34.08
CA PRO A 505 9.00 -18.57 33.44
C PRO A 505 8.87 -19.74 34.41
N LEU A 506 7.91 -20.62 34.13
CA LEU A 506 7.74 -21.84 34.90
C LEU A 506 8.91 -22.81 34.60
N VAL A 507 9.69 -23.11 35.63
CA VAL A 507 10.67 -24.19 35.62
C VAL A 507 10.15 -25.30 36.50
N LYS A 508 10.04 -26.51 35.94
CA LYS A 508 9.60 -27.70 36.67
C LYS A 508 10.82 -28.49 37.15
N ASP A 509 10.73 -29.02 38.36
CA ASP A 509 11.72 -29.99 38.83
C ASP A 509 11.61 -31.26 37.97
N GLY A 510 12.76 -31.79 37.53
CA GLY A 510 12.82 -32.99 36.69
C GLY A 510 12.30 -32.81 35.25
N ASP A 511 12.14 -31.57 34.75
CA ASP A 511 11.60 -31.30 33.39
C ASP A 511 12.45 -31.83 32.22
N LEU A 512 13.64 -32.37 32.52
CA LEU A 512 14.55 -33.00 31.56
C LEU A 512 14.63 -34.53 31.73
N ASP A 513 13.87 -35.12 32.65
CA ASP A 513 13.96 -36.56 32.97
C ASP A 513 13.35 -37.46 31.91
N ASP A 514 12.47 -36.93 31.08
CA ASP A 514 11.79 -37.63 30.01
C ASP A 514 12.39 -37.39 28.61
N VAL A 515 13.46 -36.59 28.50
CA VAL A 515 14.08 -36.27 27.20
C VAL A 515 15.35 -37.12 26.96
N PRO A 516 15.69 -37.43 25.69
CA PRO A 516 16.95 -38.12 25.37
C PRO A 516 18.19 -37.34 25.84
N ASP A 517 19.30 -38.04 26.09
CA ASP A 517 20.57 -37.45 26.55
C ASP A 517 21.03 -36.28 25.68
N GLN A 518 20.83 -36.38 24.35
CA GLN A 518 21.18 -35.32 23.42
C GLN A 518 20.37 -34.04 23.64
N ALA A 519 19.05 -34.18 23.89
CA ALA A 519 18.19 -33.05 24.17
C ALA A 519 18.51 -32.42 25.54
N ARG A 520 18.82 -33.26 26.55
CA ARG A 520 19.31 -32.79 27.85
C ARG A 520 20.62 -32.01 27.70
N ALA A 521 21.56 -32.51 26.88
CA ALA A 521 22.82 -31.83 26.61
C ALA A 521 22.63 -30.47 25.92
N TRP A 522 21.68 -30.36 24.97
CA TRP A 522 21.32 -29.08 24.36
C TRP A 522 20.65 -28.12 25.33
N ALA A 523 19.79 -28.60 26.23
CA ALA A 523 19.15 -27.78 27.26
C ALA A 523 20.21 -27.04 28.11
N LEU A 524 21.23 -27.78 28.54
CA LEU A 524 22.20 -27.37 29.55
C LEU A 524 23.47 -26.73 28.97
N SER A 525 23.55 -26.55 27.65
CA SER A 525 24.72 -26.00 26.97
C SER A 525 24.36 -24.84 26.03
N PRO A 526 24.90 -23.62 26.27
CA PRO A 526 25.72 -23.22 27.41
C PRO A 526 24.94 -23.27 28.74
N ARG A 527 25.66 -23.21 29.88
CA ARG A 527 25.07 -23.22 31.24
C ARG A 527 24.45 -21.87 31.62
N ASP A 528 23.70 -21.27 30.70
CA ASP A 528 23.09 -19.93 30.85
C ASP A 528 22.18 -19.88 32.08
N HIS A 529 21.32 -20.89 32.28
CA HIS A 529 20.35 -20.86 33.38
C HIS A 529 21.02 -20.83 34.74
N GLU A 530 22.00 -21.71 34.97
CA GLU A 530 22.76 -21.70 36.20
C GLU A 530 23.54 -20.40 36.41
N LEU A 531 24.17 -19.87 35.36
CA LEU A 531 24.89 -18.60 35.43
C LEU A 531 23.95 -17.46 35.86
N VAL A 532 22.78 -17.36 35.24
CA VAL A 532 21.77 -16.33 35.53
C VAL A 532 21.18 -16.49 36.94
N THR A 533 20.79 -17.71 37.33
CA THR A 533 20.14 -17.94 38.63
C THR A 533 21.12 -17.85 39.80
N SER A 534 22.35 -18.34 39.65
CA SER A 534 23.37 -18.26 40.71
C SER A 534 23.82 -16.83 41.01
N ASN A 535 23.70 -15.92 40.04
CA ASN A 535 23.97 -14.50 40.21
C ASN A 535 22.72 -13.68 40.59
N GLY A 536 21.55 -14.31 40.70
CA GLY A 536 20.31 -13.64 41.12
C GLY A 536 19.74 -12.65 40.12
N VAL A 537 20.12 -12.73 38.84
CA VAL A 537 19.74 -11.75 37.79
C VAL A 537 18.66 -12.26 36.83
N TRP A 538 17.93 -13.33 37.19
CA TRP A 538 16.90 -13.92 36.33
C TRP A 538 15.76 -12.94 36.04
N ARG A 539 15.25 -12.23 37.07
CA ARG A 539 14.21 -11.21 36.86
C ARG A 539 14.70 -10.05 36.01
N ASP A 540 15.95 -9.61 36.19
CA ASP A 540 16.56 -8.55 35.38
C ASP A 540 16.63 -8.96 33.89
N ALA A 541 16.95 -10.23 33.60
CA ALA A 541 16.97 -10.76 32.24
C ALA A 541 15.55 -10.80 31.63
N VAL A 542 14.56 -11.31 32.37
CA VAL A 542 13.15 -11.33 31.90
C VAL A 542 12.63 -9.91 31.67
N GLN A 543 12.95 -8.96 32.55
CA GLN A 543 12.65 -7.53 32.34
C GLN A 543 13.29 -7.01 31.05
N GLY A 544 14.56 -7.34 30.79
CA GLY A 544 15.26 -6.94 29.58
C GLY A 544 14.59 -7.44 28.30
N TYR A 545 14.14 -8.69 28.28
CA TYR A 545 13.44 -9.24 27.12
C TYR A 545 12.03 -8.66 26.94
N LEU A 546 11.28 -8.46 28.02
CA LEU A 546 9.98 -7.77 27.98
C LEU A 546 10.12 -6.32 27.49
N ALA A 547 11.17 -5.61 27.92
CA ALA A 547 11.51 -4.29 27.41
C ALA A 547 11.83 -4.33 25.91
N ALA A 548 12.55 -5.36 25.45
CA ALA A 548 12.87 -5.57 24.05
C ALA A 548 11.63 -5.84 23.19
N ILE A 549 10.68 -6.62 23.71
CA ILE A 549 9.38 -6.85 23.07
C ILE A 549 8.59 -5.53 22.98
N SER A 550 8.50 -4.75 24.06
CA SER A 550 7.83 -3.44 24.02
C SER A 550 8.46 -2.47 23.02
N TYR A 551 9.79 -2.49 22.92
CA TYR A 551 10.51 -1.67 21.94
C TYR A 551 10.19 -2.12 20.51
N CYS A 552 10.23 -3.43 20.24
CA CYS A 552 9.83 -4.00 18.96
C CYS A 552 8.37 -3.61 18.62
N ASP A 553 7.43 -3.76 19.54
CA ASP A 553 6.04 -3.35 19.38
C ASP A 553 5.93 -1.85 19.03
N TRP A 554 6.68 -1.01 19.72
CA TRP A 554 6.69 0.43 19.46
C TRP A 554 7.19 0.77 18.05
N ILE A 555 8.25 0.10 17.58
CA ILE A 555 8.75 0.24 16.20
C ILE A 555 7.71 -0.24 15.19
N VAL A 556 7.09 -1.41 15.41
CA VAL A 556 6.00 -1.93 14.57
C VAL A 556 4.85 -0.93 14.50
N GLY A 557 4.43 -0.39 15.63
CA GLY A 557 3.35 0.59 15.72
C GLY A 557 3.64 1.84 14.91
N ARG A 558 4.89 2.34 14.92
CA ARG A 558 5.29 3.50 14.12
C ARG A 558 5.27 3.22 12.63
N ILE A 559 5.81 2.08 12.19
CA ILE A 559 5.78 1.67 10.77
C ILE A 559 4.33 1.57 10.28
N VAL A 560 3.46 0.92 11.06
CA VAL A 560 2.04 0.75 10.71
C VAL A 560 1.29 2.08 10.71
N GLN A 561 1.54 2.96 11.69
CA GLN A 561 0.96 4.30 11.71
C GLN A 561 1.39 5.12 10.49
N THR A 562 2.63 4.98 10.03
CA THR A 562 3.08 5.60 8.78
C THR A 562 2.35 5.02 7.57
N LEU A 563 2.22 3.69 7.47
CA LEU A 563 1.43 3.04 6.41
C LEU A 563 -0.01 3.56 6.41
N GLU A 564 -0.66 3.64 7.56
CA GLU A 564 -2.03 4.15 7.72
C GLU A 564 -2.18 5.61 7.27
N ARG A 565 -1.12 6.41 7.34
CA ARG A 565 -1.05 7.81 6.87
C ARG A 565 -0.63 7.95 5.40
N SER A 566 -0.01 6.91 4.84
CA SER A 566 0.40 6.88 3.44
C SER A 566 -0.80 6.68 2.51
N GLU A 567 -0.60 6.97 1.22
CA GLU A 567 -1.61 6.66 0.20
C GLU A 567 -1.83 5.16 -0.01
N HIS A 568 -0.96 4.29 0.51
CA HIS A 568 -0.99 2.84 0.27
C HIS A 568 -1.80 2.08 1.32
N ALA A 569 -2.33 2.74 2.35
CA ALA A 569 -3.02 2.13 3.48
C ALA A 569 -4.13 1.15 3.08
N ASP A 570 -4.91 1.48 2.05
CA ASP A 570 -6.09 0.70 1.66
C ASP A 570 -5.77 -0.46 0.71
N ASN A 571 -4.55 -0.52 0.16
CA ASN A 571 -4.13 -1.55 -0.81
C ASN A 571 -2.88 -2.33 -0.36
N THR A 572 -2.62 -2.43 0.95
CA THR A 572 -1.42 -3.10 1.46
C THR A 572 -1.78 -4.25 2.39
N ILE A 573 -1.27 -5.44 2.09
CA ILE A 573 -1.24 -6.59 3.00
C ILE A 573 -0.12 -6.36 4.01
N ILE A 574 -0.39 -6.57 5.30
CA ILE A 574 0.64 -6.60 6.34
C ILE A 574 0.85 -8.05 6.76
N ALA A 575 2.05 -8.56 6.61
CA ALA A 575 2.46 -9.86 7.16
C ALA A 575 3.50 -9.60 8.26
N LEU A 576 3.23 -9.99 9.50
CA LEU A 576 4.20 -9.92 10.59
C LEU A 576 4.46 -11.32 11.15
N TRP A 577 5.74 -11.65 11.34
CA TRP A 577 6.12 -12.85 12.08
C TRP A 577 7.38 -12.67 12.93
N GLY A 578 7.54 -13.51 13.95
CA GLY A 578 8.83 -13.80 14.58
C GLY A 578 9.59 -14.88 13.79
N ASP A 579 10.90 -14.73 13.56
CA ASP A 579 11.64 -15.73 12.77
C ASP A 579 11.82 -17.06 13.51
N LYS A 580 11.89 -17.02 14.85
CA LYS A 580 11.84 -18.15 15.78
C LYS A 580 11.60 -17.61 17.20
N GLY A 581 11.38 -18.52 18.14
CA GLY A 581 11.20 -18.18 19.55
C GLY A 581 12.50 -18.00 20.33
N PHE A 582 12.36 -17.88 21.65
CA PHE A 582 13.43 -17.66 22.60
C PHE A 582 13.01 -18.15 24.00
N HIS A 583 13.87 -18.93 24.65
CA HIS A 583 13.74 -19.41 26.03
C HIS A 583 14.35 -18.42 27.02
N LEU A 584 13.71 -18.30 28.19
CA LEU A 584 14.18 -17.48 29.31
C LEU A 584 14.27 -18.29 30.61
N GLY A 585 14.56 -19.58 30.51
CA GLY A 585 14.77 -20.47 31.65
C GLY A 585 13.91 -21.73 31.62
N GLU A 586 12.84 -21.78 30.84
CA GLU A 586 12.03 -22.99 30.66
C GLU A 586 12.92 -24.17 30.25
N LYS A 587 12.72 -25.34 30.87
CA LYS A 587 13.59 -26.52 30.71
C LYS A 587 15.07 -26.26 31.01
N LEU A 588 15.36 -25.33 31.92
CA LEU A 588 16.72 -24.88 32.27
C LEU A 588 17.51 -24.33 31.06
N HIS A 589 16.80 -23.98 29.98
CA HIS A 589 17.38 -23.56 28.72
C HIS A 589 17.16 -22.07 28.49
N TRP A 590 18.02 -21.48 27.67
CA TRP A 590 17.95 -20.09 27.26
C TRP A 590 18.23 -19.99 25.77
N ARG A 591 17.81 -18.88 25.17
CA ARG A 591 18.04 -18.59 23.75
C ARG A 591 17.19 -19.51 22.86
N LYS A 592 17.77 -19.95 21.76
CA LYS A 592 17.17 -20.75 20.70
C LYS A 592 18.02 -22.03 20.56
N PHE A 593 17.90 -22.76 19.45
CA PHE A 593 18.68 -23.98 19.14
C PHE A 593 18.12 -25.30 19.72
N VAL A 594 16.86 -25.29 20.16
CA VAL A 594 16.14 -26.49 20.65
C VAL A 594 14.75 -26.58 20.01
N LEU A 595 14.15 -27.75 20.05
CA LEU A 595 12.87 -28.04 19.37
C LEU A 595 11.64 -27.86 20.28
N TRP A 596 11.80 -27.27 21.46
CA TRP A 596 10.68 -27.02 22.36
C TRP A 596 9.82 -25.84 21.92
N GLU A 597 8.63 -25.77 22.50
CA GLU A 597 7.61 -24.76 22.22
C GLU A 597 8.16 -23.34 22.28
N GLU A 598 8.92 -22.95 23.32
CA GLU A 598 9.40 -21.57 23.47
C GLU A 598 10.44 -21.15 22.42
N ALA A 599 11.19 -22.09 21.85
CA ALA A 599 12.14 -21.83 20.76
C ALA A 599 11.49 -21.82 19.37
N THR A 600 10.30 -22.39 19.23
CA THR A 600 9.70 -22.67 17.91
C THR A 600 8.39 -21.96 17.67
N HIS A 601 7.57 -21.72 18.69
CA HIS A 601 6.29 -21.03 18.59
C HIS A 601 6.49 -19.52 18.46
N VAL A 602 5.97 -18.95 17.38
CA VAL A 602 6.17 -17.56 16.99
C VAL A 602 4.85 -16.84 16.78
N PRO A 603 4.79 -15.52 17.01
CA PRO A 603 3.66 -14.74 16.53
C PRO A 603 3.69 -14.74 15.00
N MET A 604 2.54 -14.97 14.38
CA MET A 604 2.33 -14.82 12.94
C MET A 604 0.95 -14.22 12.71
N LEU A 605 0.91 -13.11 11.99
CA LEU A 605 -0.33 -12.41 11.64
C LEU A 605 -0.32 -11.97 10.19
N ILE A 606 -1.50 -12.02 9.58
CA ILE A 606 -1.75 -11.47 8.24
C ILE A 606 -2.94 -10.52 8.34
N VAL A 607 -2.73 -9.26 7.99
CA VAL A 607 -3.77 -8.23 7.87
C VAL A 607 -4.03 -7.99 6.39
N PRO A 608 -5.27 -8.19 5.92
CA PRO A 608 -5.62 -7.90 4.53
C PRO A 608 -5.68 -6.38 4.30
N PRO A 609 -5.72 -5.92 3.03
CA PRO A 609 -5.95 -4.51 2.74
C PRO A 609 -7.29 -4.03 3.32
N LYS A 610 -7.38 -2.75 3.69
CA LYS A 610 -8.60 -2.20 4.32
C LYS A 610 -9.81 -2.40 3.40
N GLY A 611 -10.95 -2.77 3.99
CA GLY A 611 -12.19 -3.07 3.26
C GLY A 611 -12.33 -4.54 2.84
N HIS A 612 -11.29 -5.36 2.98
CA HIS A 612 -11.41 -6.81 2.87
C HIS A 612 -11.70 -7.41 4.26
N ILE A 613 -12.69 -8.31 4.32
CA ILE A 613 -13.07 -8.99 5.55
C ILE A 613 -12.01 -10.04 5.88
N ALA A 614 -11.23 -9.81 6.94
CA ALA A 614 -10.56 -10.91 7.63
C ALA A 614 -11.63 -11.73 8.36
N HIS A 615 -11.65 -13.05 8.17
CA HIS A 615 -12.46 -13.92 9.03
C HIS A 615 -11.72 -14.05 10.37
N PRO A 616 -12.22 -13.46 11.48
CA PRO A 616 -11.61 -13.72 12.77
C PRO A 616 -11.76 -15.21 13.06
N ILE A 617 -10.63 -15.90 13.29
CA ILE A 617 -10.67 -17.25 13.84
C ILE A 617 -11.31 -17.10 15.22
N ALA A 618 -12.49 -17.68 15.39
CA ALA A 618 -13.14 -17.77 16.69
C ALA A 618 -12.14 -18.39 17.66
N MET A 619 -11.73 -17.61 18.67
CA MET A 619 -11.00 -18.12 19.82
C MET A 619 -11.92 -19.13 20.49
N ASN A 620 -11.79 -20.41 20.13
CA ASN A 620 -12.28 -21.46 21.00
C ASN A 620 -11.47 -21.31 22.29
N PRO A 621 -12.09 -21.08 23.46
CA PRO A 621 -11.38 -21.23 24.71
C PRO A 621 -10.79 -22.65 24.70
N LEU A 622 -9.47 -22.75 24.87
CA LEU A 622 -8.81 -24.03 25.04
C LEU A 622 -9.47 -24.76 26.23
N PRO A 623 -9.70 -26.09 26.13
CA PRO A 623 -10.16 -26.90 27.25
C PRO A 623 -9.16 -26.94 28.40
#